data_AF-A0A537H4J8-F1
#
_entry.id   AF-A0A537H4J8-F1
#
_cell.length_a   1.000
_cell.length_b   1.000
_cell.length_c   1.000
_cell.angle_alpha   90.00
_cell.angle_beta   90.00
_cell.angle_gamma   90.00
#
_symmetry.space_group_name_H-M   'P 1'
#
loop_
_entity.id
_entity.type
_entity.pdbx_description
1 polymer ?
#
loop_
_entity_poly.entity_id
_entity_poly.type
_entity_poly.pdbx_seq_one_letter_code
_entity_poly.pdbx_strand_id
1 'polypeptide(L)'
;MGNSQQPSDDALRDEVVRQLRESLSRSREMMQNEKLDARAKERWTQLHTNTAQVLNQVLRDQQAKDWEKRLKELERAGRLPRRISLPGTTKGTNSDNRSGEAS
;
A
#
# COMPACT_ATOMS: atom_id res chain seq x y z
N MET A 1 -2.89 -4.07 39.18
CA MET A 1 -2.51 -2.96 38.28
C MET A 1 -2.89 -3.37 36.87
N GLY A 2 -3.72 -2.57 36.19
CA GLY A 2 -4.33 -2.95 34.91
C GLY A 2 -3.31 -2.97 33.78
N ASN A 3 -3.17 -4.12 33.13
CA ASN A 3 -2.37 -4.27 31.92
C ASN A 3 -3.11 -3.55 30.79
N SER A 4 -2.76 -2.27 30.58
CA SER A 4 -3.29 -1.48 29.46
C SER A 4 -2.64 -2.00 28.19
N GLN A 5 -3.17 -3.09 27.65
CA GLN A 5 -2.75 -3.64 26.38
C GLN A 5 -3.03 -2.57 25.32
N GLN A 6 -2.01 -1.82 24.92
CA GLN A 6 -2.16 -0.93 23.78
C GLN A 6 -2.60 -1.79 22.58
N PRO A 7 -3.64 -1.38 21.84
CA PRO A 7 -4.03 -2.09 20.64
C PRO A 7 -2.82 -2.18 19.72
N SER A 8 -2.61 -3.37 19.14
CA SER A 8 -1.56 -3.55 18.14
C SER A 8 -1.77 -2.58 16.98
N ASP A 9 -0.68 -2.16 16.33
CA ASP A 9 -0.74 -1.30 15.14
C ASP A 9 -1.72 -1.83 14.08
N ASP A 10 -1.84 -3.15 13.95
CA ASP A 10 -2.78 -3.80 13.03
C ASP A 10 -4.24 -3.61 13.48
N ALA A 11 -4.54 -3.74 14.78
CA ALA A 11 -5.88 -3.50 15.31
C ALA A 11 -6.29 -2.03 15.17
N LEU A 12 -5.34 -1.09 15.37
CA LEU A 12 -5.56 0.33 15.12
C LEU A 12 -5.84 0.60 13.63
N ARG A 13 -5.12 -0.06 12.72
CA ARG A 13 -5.34 0.07 11.27
C ARG A 13 -6.69 -0.48 10.84
N ASP A 14 -7.08 -1.64 11.35
CA ASP A 14 -8.39 -2.23 11.06
C ASP A 14 -9.53 -1.31 11.51
N GLU A 15 -9.39 -0.71 12.69
CA GLU A 15 -10.34 0.25 13.20
C GLU A 15 -10.40 1.52 12.34
N VAL A 16 -9.26 2.05 11.89
CA VAL A 16 -9.21 3.18 10.93
C VAL A 16 -9.90 2.82 9.62
N VAL A 17 -9.64 1.64 9.06
CA VAL A 17 -10.30 1.16 7.83
C VAL A 17 -11.81 1.05 8.02
N ARG A 18 -12.27 0.54 9.17
CA ARG A 18 -13.69 0.46 9.51
C ARG A 18 -14.34 1.84 9.53
N GLN A 19 -13.75 2.80 10.24
CA GLN A 19 -14.26 4.17 10.33
C GLN A 19 -14.32 4.88 8.97
N LEU A 20 -13.28 4.70 8.14
CA LEU A 20 -13.25 5.28 6.80
C LEU A 20 -14.36 4.71 5.90
N ARG A 21 -14.64 3.40 5.98
CA ARG A 21 -15.74 2.75 5.25
C ARG A 21 -17.11 3.27 5.71
N GLU A 22 -17.30 3.44 7.01
CA GLU A 22 -18.54 4.00 7.57
C GLU A 22 -18.74 5.46 7.12
N SER A 23 -17.69 6.27 7.13
CA SER A 23 -17.72 7.64 6.62
C SER A 23 -18.07 7.69 5.12
N LEU A 24 -17.54 6.75 4.32
CA LEU A 24 -17.90 6.62 2.90
C LEU A 24 -19.37 6.26 2.69
N SER A 25 -19.92 5.34 3.48
CA SER A 25 -21.35 4.99 3.43
C SER A 25 -22.22 6.20 3.75
N ARG A 26 -21.92 6.87 4.87
CA ARG A 26 -22.67 8.04 5.34
C ARG A 26 -22.62 9.20 4.35
N SER A 27 -21.43 9.50 3.80
CA SER A 27 -21.29 10.55 2.78
C SER A 27 -22.05 10.19 1.50
N ARG A 28 -22.07 8.92 1.10
CA ARG A 28 -22.85 8.43 -0.05
C ARG A 28 -24.36 8.57 0.15
N GLU A 29 -24.86 8.32 1.35
CA GLU A 29 -26.26 8.55 1.71
C GLU A 29 -26.60 10.04 1.63
N MET A 30 -25.75 10.90 2.17
CA MET A 30 -25.97 12.35 2.17
C MET A 30 -25.93 12.94 0.76
N MET A 31 -25.04 12.48 -0.13
CA MET A 31 -25.03 12.93 -1.53
C MET A 31 -26.34 12.61 -2.28
N GLN A 32 -27.01 11.51 -1.92
CA GLN A 32 -28.28 11.08 -2.52
C GLN A 32 -29.50 11.73 -1.85
N ASN A 33 -29.31 12.46 -0.75
CA ASN A 33 -30.41 13.10 -0.05
C ASN A 33 -30.96 14.28 -0.87
N GLU A 34 -32.17 14.12 -1.38
CA GLU A 34 -32.85 15.13 -2.21
C GLU A 34 -33.18 16.41 -1.44
N LYS A 35 -33.25 16.35 -0.10
CA LYS A 35 -33.56 17.50 0.77
C LYS A 35 -32.36 18.44 0.98
N LEU A 36 -31.16 18.04 0.57
CA LEU A 36 -29.97 18.87 0.68
C LEU A 36 -29.84 19.82 -0.51
N ASP A 37 -29.40 21.03 -0.22
CA ASP A 37 -29.04 22.01 -1.23
C ASP A 37 -27.76 21.59 -1.97
N ALA A 38 -27.53 22.18 -3.15
CA ALA A 38 -26.39 21.86 -3.98
C ALA A 38 -25.05 22.06 -3.26
N ARG A 39 -24.96 23.10 -2.41
CA ARG A 39 -23.74 23.41 -1.65
C ARG A 39 -23.45 22.38 -0.56
N ALA A 40 -24.46 21.89 0.16
CA ALA A 40 -24.25 20.78 1.09
C ALA A 40 -23.85 19.50 0.36
N LYS A 41 -24.49 19.19 -0.78
CA LYS A 41 -24.11 18.02 -1.60
C LYS A 41 -22.67 18.09 -2.07
N GLU A 42 -22.20 19.25 -2.54
CA GLU A 42 -20.80 19.45 -2.93
C GLU A 42 -19.83 19.17 -1.78
N ARG A 43 -20.13 19.66 -0.56
CA ARG A 43 -19.32 19.37 0.63
C ARG A 43 -19.28 17.88 0.95
N TRP A 44 -20.40 17.18 0.84
CA TRP A 44 -20.45 15.72 1.04
C TRP A 44 -19.66 14.97 -0.04
N THR A 45 -19.69 15.43 -1.29
CA THR A 45 -18.86 14.88 -2.38
C THR A 45 -17.37 15.07 -2.12
N GLN A 46 -16.96 16.25 -1.63
CA GLN A 46 -15.57 16.51 -1.27
C GLN A 46 -15.12 15.61 -0.11
N LEU A 47 -15.94 15.49 0.93
CA LEU A 47 -15.68 14.59 2.06
C LEU A 47 -15.54 13.14 1.58
N HIS A 48 -16.47 12.68 0.74
CA HIS A 48 -16.45 11.34 0.18
C HIS A 48 -15.15 11.07 -0.60
N THR A 49 -14.78 12.00 -1.49
CA THR A 49 -13.57 11.89 -2.31
C THR A 49 -12.30 11.84 -1.45
N ASN A 50 -12.18 12.75 -0.47
CA ASN A 50 -11.04 12.77 0.44
C ASN A 50 -10.95 11.47 1.26
N THR A 51 -12.08 11.02 1.83
CA THR A 51 -12.14 9.78 2.62
C THR A 51 -11.74 8.57 1.77
N ALA A 52 -12.16 8.51 0.50
CA ALA A 52 -11.78 7.45 -0.42
C ALA A 52 -10.28 7.45 -0.74
N GLN A 53 -9.68 8.63 -0.91
CA GLN A 53 -8.24 8.77 -1.10
C GLN A 53 -7.45 8.28 0.11
N VAL A 54 -7.85 8.66 1.32
CA VAL A 54 -7.21 8.21 2.56
C VAL A 54 -7.35 6.69 2.72
N LEU A 55 -8.55 6.14 2.50
CA LEU A 55 -8.76 4.69 2.56
C LEU A 55 -7.87 3.95 1.57
N ASN A 56 -7.78 4.43 0.33
CA ASN A 56 -6.90 3.84 -0.67
C ASN A 56 -5.43 3.86 -0.25
N GLN A 57 -4.96 4.94 0.37
CA GLN A 57 -3.59 5.02 0.88
C GLN A 57 -3.35 3.99 1.99
N VAL A 58 -4.24 3.92 2.99
CA VAL A 58 -4.12 2.97 4.09
C VAL A 58 -4.08 1.52 3.59
N LEU A 59 -4.92 1.19 2.61
CA LEU A 59 -4.94 -0.16 2.02
C LEU A 59 -3.65 -0.49 1.24
N ARG A 60 -3.09 0.48 0.51
CA ARG A 60 -1.80 0.30 -0.19
C ARG A 60 -0.65 0.09 0.80
N ASP A 61 -0.63 0.88 1.88
CA ASP A 61 0.39 0.73 2.92
C ASP A 61 0.31 -0.64 3.58
N GLN A 62 -0.90 -1.17 3.79
CA GLN A 62 -1.10 -2.52 4.32
C GLN A 62 -0.55 -3.58 3.36
N GLN A 63 -0.89 -3.48 2.08
CA GLN A 63 -0.38 -4.41 1.06
C GLN A 63 1.15 -4.37 0.99
N ALA A 64 1.76 -3.18 1.05
CA ALA A 64 3.22 -3.03 1.04
C ALA A 64 3.86 -3.73 2.25
N LYS A 65 3.30 -3.55 3.45
CA LYS A 65 3.78 -4.25 4.66
C LYS A 65 3.65 -5.76 4.55
N ASP A 66 2.52 -6.26 4.04
CA ASP A 66 2.31 -7.69 3.84
C ASP A 66 3.30 -8.27 2.83
N TRP A 67 3.58 -7.53 1.75
CA TRP A 67 4.61 -7.87 0.77
C TRP A 67 6.00 -7.93 1.39
N GLU A 68 6.39 -6.94 2.18
CA GLU A 68 7.68 -6.94 2.89
C GLU A 68 7.81 -8.12 3.85
N LYS A 69 6.73 -8.45 4.58
CA LYS A 69 6.70 -9.60 5.49
C LYS A 69 6.91 -10.91 4.73
N ARG A 70 6.18 -11.11 3.63
CA ARG A 70 6.33 -12.29 2.75
C ARG A 70 7.74 -12.37 2.16
N LEU A 71 8.32 -11.24 1.76
CA LEU A 71 9.69 -11.21 1.26
C LEU A 71 10.70 -11.68 2.32
N LYS A 72 10.60 -11.17 3.54
CA LYS A 72 11.44 -11.59 4.68
C LYS A 72 11.27 -13.08 5.01
N GLU A 73 10.06 -13.61 4.90
CA GLU A 73 9.80 -15.05 5.09
C GLU A 73 10.45 -15.90 4.00
N LEU A 74 10.39 -15.47 2.73
CA LEU A 74 11.07 -16.13 1.61
C LEU A 74 12.60 -16.08 1.74
N GLU A 75 13.15 -14.95 2.20
CA GLU A 75 14.58 -14.80 2.53
C GLU A 75 15.02 -15.79 3.61
N ARG A 76 14.27 -15.86 4.71
CA ARG A 76 14.54 -16.81 5.82
C ARG A 76 14.44 -18.26 5.37
N ALA A 77 13.51 -18.57 4.46
CA ALA A 77 13.34 -19.91 3.90
C ALA A 77 14.40 -20.26 2.85
N GLY A 78 15.32 -19.36 2.50
CA GLY A 78 16.28 -19.55 1.41
C GLY A 78 15.64 -19.68 0.03
N ARG A 79 14.36 -19.29 -0.10
CA ARG A 79 13.53 -19.40 -1.31
C ARG A 79 13.30 -18.03 -1.95
N LEU A 80 14.29 -17.13 -1.88
CA LEU A 80 14.27 -15.94 -2.72
C LEU A 80 14.11 -16.40 -4.18
N PRO A 81 13.08 -15.91 -4.91
CA PRO A 81 13.02 -16.12 -6.35
C PRO A 81 14.33 -15.59 -6.89
N ARG A 82 15.11 -16.48 -7.50
CA ARG A 82 16.35 -16.11 -8.19
C ARG A 82 15.96 -14.96 -9.11
N ARG A 83 16.41 -13.75 -8.75
CA ARG A 83 16.29 -12.46 -9.44
C ARG A 83 15.48 -12.62 -10.72
N ILE A 84 14.23 -12.14 -10.77
CA ILE A 84 13.48 -12.07 -12.02
C ILE A 84 14.40 -11.30 -12.98
N SER A 85 15.06 -12.04 -13.85
CA SER A 85 15.75 -11.49 -14.99
C SER A 85 14.62 -10.93 -15.84
N LEU A 86 14.26 -9.67 -15.59
CA LEU A 86 13.55 -8.87 -16.57
C LEU A 86 14.29 -9.08 -17.89
N PRO A 87 13.65 -9.66 -18.92
CA PRO A 87 14.30 -9.85 -20.21
C PRO A 87 14.59 -8.46 -20.78
N GLY A 88 15.80 -7.95 -20.54
CA GLY A 88 16.14 -6.59 -20.96
C GLY A 88 17.42 -6.00 -20.35
N THR A 89 17.92 -6.48 -19.21
CA THR A 89 19.24 -6.01 -18.74
C THR A 89 20.32 -6.95 -19.23
N THR A 90 20.79 -6.72 -20.45
CA THR A 90 22.08 -7.24 -20.93
C THR A 90 23.16 -6.79 -19.96
N LYS A 91 23.57 -7.74 -19.13
CA LYS A 91 24.73 -7.65 -18.24
C LYS A 91 25.92 -7.23 -19.10
N GLY A 92 26.48 -6.06 -18.80
CA GLY A 92 27.63 -5.49 -19.49
C GLY A 92 28.70 -6.55 -19.73
N THR A 93 29.05 -6.73 -20.99
CA THR A 93 30.12 -7.61 -21.43
C THR A 93 31.45 -6.99 -21.02
N ASN A 94 31.93 -7.45 -19.86
CA ASN A 94 33.31 -7.80 -19.58
C ASN A 94 34.39 -6.83 -20.10
N SER A 95 34.69 -5.81 -19.29
CA SER A 95 36.06 -5.29 -19.25
C SER A 95 36.98 -6.35 -18.63
N ASP A 96 38.20 -6.37 -19.15
CA ASP A 96 39.42 -7.01 -18.67
C ASP A 96 39.86 -8.36 -19.25
N ASN A 97 40.96 -8.23 -19.99
CA ASN A 97 42.16 -9.07 -20.06
C ASN A 97 42.25 -10.23 -21.05
N ARG A 98 43.09 -10.02 -22.07
CA ARG A 98 44.28 -10.86 -22.28
C ARG A 98 45.41 -10.14 -23.02
N SER A 99 46.52 -10.01 -22.31
CA SER A 99 47.86 -9.61 -22.72
C SER A 99 48.46 -10.53 -23.80
N GLY A 100 49.44 -10.01 -24.56
CA GLY A 100 50.63 -10.80 -24.94
C GLY A 100 50.89 -11.05 -26.45
N GLU A 101 51.96 -10.40 -26.92
CA GLU A 101 53.04 -10.93 -27.79
C GLU A 101 52.92 -11.01 -29.34
N ALA A 102 53.82 -10.23 -29.95
CA ALA A 102 54.81 -10.56 -30.99
C ALA A 102 54.34 -11.05 -32.37
N SER A 103 54.58 -10.22 -33.40
CA SER A 103 55.58 -10.46 -34.46
C SER A 103 55.82 -9.17 -35.27
#